data_AF-A0A0P9DWW0-F1
#
_entry.id   AF-A0A0P9DWW0-F1
#
_cell.length_a   1.000
_cell.length_b   1.000
_cell.length_c   1.000
_cell.angle_alpha   90.00
_cell.angle_beta   90.00
_cell.angle_gamma   90.00
#
_symmetry.space_group_name_H-M   'P 1'
#
loop_
_entity.id
_entity.type
_entity.pdbx_description
1 polymer ?
#
loop_
_entity_poly.entity_id
_entity_poly.type
_entity_poly.pdbx_seq_one_letter_code
_entity_poly.pdbx_strand_id
1 'polypeptide(L)' 'MSEVRCLNCLKRFPVELRAEEAACPYCKMRYRISWPRPDQPKIRGLA' A
#
# COMPACT_ATOMS: atom_id res chain seq x y z
N MET A 1 -5.79 11.05 -4.01
CA MET A 1 -5.70 9.75 -3.31
C MET A 1 -4.54 8.99 -3.92
N SER A 2 -3.67 8.44 -3.10
CA SER A 2 -2.51 7.70 -3.60
C SER A 2 -2.77 6.19 -3.54
N GLU A 3 -2.42 5.47 -4.60
CA GLU A 3 -2.70 4.05 -4.74
C GLU A 3 -1.41 3.24 -4.85
N VAL A 4 -1.43 2.01 -4.35
CA VAL A 4 -0.34 1.04 -4.56
C VAL A 4 -0.87 -0.22 -5.23
N ARG A 5 -0.01 -0.89 -5.99
CA ARG A 5 -0.31 -2.19 -6.57
C ARG A 5 0.05 -3.28 -5.57
N CYS A 6 -0.93 -4.10 -5.19
CA CYS A 6 -0.71 -5.28 -4.37
C CYS A 6 0.27 -6.24 -5.05
N LEU A 7 1.26 -6.74 -4.32
CA LEU A 7 2.26 -7.68 -4.83
C LEU A 7 1.74 -9.13 -4.91
N ASN A 8 0.60 -9.43 -4.27
CA ASN A 8 -0.02 -10.76 -4.30
C ASN A 8 -1.06 -10.88 -5.42
N CYS A 9 -2.14 -10.08 -5.37
CA CYS A 9 -3.24 -10.17 -6.32
C CYS A 9 -3.18 -9.17 -7.48
N LEU A 10 -2.11 -8.36 -7.57
CA LEU A 10 -1.82 -7.39 -8.63
C LEU A 10 -2.86 -6.27 -8.83
N LYS A 11 -3.92 -6.22 -8.01
CA LYS A 11 -4.91 -5.14 -7.98
C LYS A 11 -4.33 -3.90 -7.32
N ARG A 12 -4.77 -2.73 -7.77
CA ARG A 12 -4.48 -1.46 -7.11
C ARG A 12 -5.47 -1.21 -5.98
N PHE A 13 -5.01 -0.58 -4.91
CA PHE A 13 -5.87 -0.17 -3.81
C PHE A 13 -5.37 1.16 -3.23
N PRO A 14 -6.28 1.99 -2.70
CA PRO A 14 -5.92 3.26 -2.09
C PRO A 14 -5.16 3.02 -0.78
N VAL A 15 -4.23 3.91 -0.49
CA VAL A 15 -3.54 3.99 0.80
C VAL A 15 -3.80 5.36 1.40
N GLU A 16 -4.18 5.38 2.67
CA GLU A 16 -4.35 6.62 3.42
C GLU A 16 -3.03 7.40 3.49
N LEU A 17 -3.09 8.71 3.34
CA LEU A 17 -1.91 9.57 3.31
C LEU A 17 -1.07 9.36 4.58
N ARG A 18 0.22 9.08 4.43
CA ARG A 18 1.17 8.81 5.53
C ARG A 18 0.89 7.54 6.34
N ALA A 19 -0.01 6.66 5.90
CA ALA A 19 -0.19 5.37 6.57
C ALA A 19 1.10 4.53 6.47
N GLU A 20 1.55 3.96 7.59
CA GLU A 20 2.72 3.10 7.64
C GLU A 20 2.39 1.64 7.32
N GLU A 21 1.11 1.27 7.39
CA GLU A 21 0.59 -0.03 7.05
C GLU A 21 -0.68 0.09 6.20
N ALA A 22 -0.87 -0.85 5.29
CA ALA A 22 -2.10 -0.94 4.51
C ALA A 22 -2.44 -2.39 4.19
N ALA A 23 -3.73 -2.72 4.32
CA ALA A 23 -4.26 -4.02 3.93
C ALA A 23 -4.90 -3.94 2.54
N CYS A 24 -4.54 -4.87 1.66
CA CYS A 24 -5.22 -5.00 0.37
C CYS A 24 -6.66 -5.48 0.61
N PRO A 25 -7.70 -4.74 0.16
CA PRO A 25 -9.09 -5.11 0.42
C PRO A 25 -9.53 -6.37 -0.35
N TYR A 26 -8.77 -6.80 -1.36
CA TYR A 26 -9.12 -7.92 -2.22
C TYR A 26 -8.56 -9.27 -1.75
N CYS A 27 -7.31 -9.30 -1.27
CA CYS A 27 -6.66 -10.55 -0.83
C CYS A 27 -6.29 -10.54 0.66
N LYS A 28 -6.63 -9.46 1.38
CA LYS A 28 -6.37 -9.26 2.82
C LYS A 28 -4.89 -9.25 3.23
N MET A 29 -3.97 -9.23 2.27
CA MET A 29 -2.55 -9.14 2.57
C MET A 29 -2.18 -7.76 3.13
N ARG A 30 -1.41 -7.75 4.20
CA ARG A 30 -0.94 -6.53 4.88
C ARG A 30 0.47 -6.18 4.43
N TYR A 31 0.67 -4.90 4.16
CA TYR A 31 1.94 -4.37 3.70
C TYR A 31 2.37 -3.21 4.58
N ARG A 32 3.67 -3.12 4.86
CA ARG A 32 4.30 -1.90 5.32
C ARG A 32 4.46 -0.95 4.15
N ILE A 33 4.03 0.29 4.33
CA ILE A 33 4.09 1.35 3.33
C ILE A 33 5.17 2.36 3.72
N SER A 34 5.92 2.78 2.72
CA SER A 34 6.90 3.86 2.80
C SER A 34 6.47 5.02 1.91
N TRP A 35 6.82 6.23 2.31
CA TRP A 35 6.46 7.47 1.60
C TRP A 35 7.71 8.26 1.23
N PRO A 36 8.42 7.91 0.14
CA PRO A 36 9.52 8.74 -0.37
C PRO A 36 9.09 10.17 -0.71
N ARG A 37 7.81 10.35 -1.09
CA ARG A 37 7.15 11.65 -1.25
C ARG A 37 5.73 11.57 -0.68
N PRO A 38 5.14 12.69 -0.23
CA PRO A 38 3.80 12.69 0.36
C PRO A 38 2.70 12.11 -0.54
N ASP A 39 2.87 12.18 -1.85
CA ASP A 39 1.93 11.72 -2.87
C ASP A 39 2.24 10.32 -3.42
N GLN A 40 3.40 9.75 -3.06
CA GLN A 40 3.93 8.53 -3.67
C GLN A 40 4.17 7.41 -2.64
N PRO A 41 3.14 6.62 -2.29
CA PRO A 41 3.30 5.45 -1.44
C PRO A 41 4.00 4.32 -2.20
N LYS A 42 4.82 3.57 -1.47
CA LYS A 42 5.46 2.34 -1.97
C LYS A 42 5.39 1.24 -0.92
N ILE A 43 5.08 0.01 -1.36
CA ILE A 43 5.18 -1.18 -0.51
C ILE A 43 6.66 -1.42 -0.18
N ARG A 44 6.97 -1.43 1.11
CA ARG A 44 8.31 -1.74 1.64
C ARG A 44 8.48 -3.24 1.89
N GLY A 45 7.41 -3.92 2.28
CA GLY A 45 7.41 -5.34 2.59
C GLY A 45 6.09 -5.79 3.23
N LEU A 46 6.01 -7.05 3.66
CA LEU A 46 4.88 -7.55 4.43
C LEU A 46 4.89 -6.94 5.84
N ALA A 47 3.71 -6.62 6.37
CA ALA A 47 3.53 -6.20 7.76
C ALA A 47 3.40 -7.43 8.67
#